data_AF-A0A926YXS0-F1
#
_entry.id   AF-A0A926YXS0-F1
#
_cell.length_a   1.000
_cell.length_b   1.000
_cell.length_c   1.000
_cell.angle_alpha   90.00
_cell.angle_beta   90.00
_cell.angle_gamma   90.00
#
_symmetry.space_group_name_H-M   'P 1'
#
loop_
_entity.id
_entity.type
_entity.pdbx_description
1 polymer ?
#
loop_
_entity_poly.entity_id
_entity_poly.type
_entity_poly.pdbx_seq_one_letter_code
_entity_poly.pdbx_strand_id
1 'polypeptide(L)'
;MNDLLSWLPWIGVALLPGVFNTLVAYRELSEKCKILAFFEPQKSFGFWLWLVAELLMPCLPFWFAFSLSSKPTIDIYLIIEAVLFGFGFVALLNSRTKVGSLRTDIKPFYDYIVNIAYDLIAASQTRKAAEFWTDVEDELNASSDLNDGLDFLENYFVISDVSLTRERKESYQQQLDMIDNISSRTEQVKMIIATVLKDVRRRDLPEVLRRMGCRRSFLQKYYAAALPNIADGNSNPMTSAEEP
;
A
#
# COMPACT_ATOMS: atom_id res chain seq x y z
N MET A 1 13.11 -37.33 -15.82
CA MET A 1 11.99 -36.60 -15.20
C MET A 1 12.02 -36.63 -13.66
N ASN A 2 12.86 -37.47 -13.01
CA ASN A 2 12.95 -37.56 -11.54
C ASN A 2 13.96 -36.60 -10.87
N ASP A 3 14.97 -36.10 -11.60
CA ASP A 3 16.03 -35.33 -10.96
C ASP A 3 15.55 -33.98 -10.44
N LEU A 4 14.70 -33.26 -11.18
CA LEU A 4 14.21 -31.95 -10.76
C LEU A 4 13.30 -32.03 -9.52
N LEU A 5 12.47 -33.08 -9.43
CA LEU A 5 11.68 -33.39 -8.24
C LEU A 5 12.57 -33.72 -7.04
N SER A 6 13.72 -34.35 -7.27
CA SER A 6 14.73 -34.61 -6.22
C SER A 6 15.45 -33.36 -5.74
N TRP A 7 15.31 -32.21 -6.40
CA TRP A 7 15.89 -30.94 -5.96
C TRP A 7 14.86 -30.04 -5.27
N LEU A 8 13.57 -30.35 -5.39
CA LEU A 8 12.47 -29.51 -4.93
C LEU A 8 12.58 -29.11 -3.45
N PRO A 9 12.94 -30.01 -2.51
CA PRO A 9 13.11 -29.65 -1.11
C PRO A 9 14.21 -28.60 -0.89
N TRP A 10 15.35 -28.76 -1.56
CA TRP A 10 16.48 -27.82 -1.48
C TRP A 10 16.16 -26.48 -2.13
N ILE A 11 15.47 -26.49 -3.27
CA ILE A 11 14.97 -25.27 -3.91
C ILE A 11 14.00 -24.54 -2.98
N GLY A 12 13.11 -25.28 -2.29
CA GLY A 12 12.19 -24.71 -1.30
C GLY A 12 12.92 -23.99 -0.15
N VAL A 13 13.93 -24.64 0.44
CA VAL A 13 14.76 -24.02 1.50
C VAL A 13 15.54 -22.82 0.95
N ALA A 14 16.10 -22.93 -0.26
CA ALA A 14 16.86 -21.86 -0.90
C ALA A 14 16.02 -20.61 -1.21
N LEU A 15 14.70 -20.76 -1.36
CA LEU A 15 13.77 -19.65 -1.60
C LEU A 15 13.28 -18.96 -0.32
N LEU A 16 13.45 -19.57 0.86
CA LEU A 16 13.01 -19.00 2.13
C LEU A 16 13.54 -17.57 2.37
N PRO A 17 14.84 -17.25 2.16
CA PRO A 17 15.35 -15.90 2.36
C PRO A 17 14.56 -14.87 1.54
N GLY A 18 14.28 -15.21 0.28
CA GLY A 18 13.50 -14.39 -0.64
C GLY A 18 12.05 -14.21 -0.21
N VAL A 19 11.40 -15.26 0.27
CA VAL A 19 10.01 -15.20 0.75
C VAL A 19 9.89 -14.24 1.93
N PHE A 20 10.77 -14.35 2.93
CA PHE A 20 10.74 -13.46 4.09
C PHE A 20 11.07 -12.02 3.74
N ASN A 21 12.09 -11.79 2.89
CA ASN A 21 12.41 -10.46 2.38
C ASN A 21 11.23 -9.84 1.63
N THR A 22 10.58 -10.61 0.75
CA THR A 22 9.42 -10.16 -0.02
C THR A 22 8.26 -9.72 0.89
N LEU A 23 8.00 -10.44 1.99
CA LEU A 23 6.95 -10.05 2.93
C LEU A 23 7.23 -8.68 3.58
N VAL A 24 8.49 -8.43 3.95
CA VAL A 24 8.91 -7.14 4.52
C VAL A 24 8.82 -6.04 3.45
N ALA A 25 9.39 -6.29 2.28
CA ALA A 25 9.40 -5.34 1.17
C ALA A 25 7.98 -5.01 0.66
N TYR A 26 7.04 -5.97 0.71
CA TYR A 26 5.64 -5.74 0.31
C TYR A 26 4.95 -4.71 1.21
N ARG A 27 5.29 -4.68 2.49
CA ARG A 27 4.79 -3.66 3.42
C ARG A 27 5.30 -2.28 3.02
N GLU A 28 6.59 -2.14 2.74
CA GLU A 28 7.19 -0.89 2.30
C GLU A 28 6.61 -0.41 0.95
N LEU A 29 6.44 -1.34 -0.01
CA LEU A 29 5.81 -1.03 -1.29
C LEU A 29 4.36 -0.57 -1.10
N SER A 30 3.61 -1.24 -0.23
CA SER A 30 2.22 -0.87 0.09
C SER A 30 2.14 0.54 0.68
N GLU A 31 3.09 0.89 1.57
CA GLU A 31 3.20 2.24 2.14
C GLU A 31 3.57 3.29 1.08
N LYS A 32 4.58 3.04 0.23
CA LYS A 32 4.98 3.95 -0.86
C LYS A 32 3.89 4.16 -1.90
N CYS A 33 3.07 3.14 -2.15
CA CYS A 33 2.01 3.19 -3.15
C CYS A 33 0.65 3.62 -2.57
N LYS A 34 0.54 4.00 -1.28
CA LYS A 34 -0.76 4.35 -0.66
C LYS A 34 -1.58 5.36 -1.48
N ILE A 35 -0.93 6.37 -2.02
CA ILE A 35 -1.55 7.44 -2.82
C ILE A 35 -2.19 6.94 -4.14
N LEU A 36 -1.81 5.76 -4.62
CA LEU A 36 -2.39 5.15 -5.80
C LEU A 36 -3.68 4.44 -5.39
N ALA A 37 -4.80 5.17 -5.37
CA ALA A 37 -6.10 4.73 -4.87
C ALA A 37 -6.61 3.41 -5.49
N PHE A 38 -6.27 3.16 -6.77
CA PHE A 38 -6.65 1.96 -7.52
C PHE A 38 -5.50 0.97 -7.74
N PHE A 39 -4.42 1.07 -6.96
CA PHE A 39 -3.28 0.18 -7.16
C PHE A 39 -3.65 -1.25 -6.79
N GLU A 40 -3.76 -2.07 -7.84
CA GLU A 40 -3.86 -3.52 -7.78
C GLU A 40 -2.50 -4.12 -8.18
N PRO A 41 -1.62 -4.46 -7.22
CA PRO A 41 -0.23 -4.83 -7.48
C PRO A 41 -0.11 -5.94 -8.52
N GLN A 42 -0.85 -7.04 -8.35
CA GLN A 42 -0.86 -8.19 -9.26
C GLN A 42 -1.18 -7.88 -10.74
N LYS A 43 -1.84 -6.75 -11.04
CA LYS A 43 -2.17 -6.36 -12.43
C LYS A 43 -1.02 -5.59 -13.12
N SER A 44 -0.01 -5.14 -12.37
CA SER A 44 1.10 -4.36 -12.93
C SER A 44 2.29 -5.26 -13.28
N PHE A 45 2.82 -5.13 -14.49
CA PHE A 45 4.07 -5.78 -14.88
C PHE A 45 5.24 -5.38 -13.96
N GLY A 46 5.28 -4.11 -13.54
CA GLY A 46 6.30 -3.61 -12.61
C GLY A 46 6.28 -4.33 -11.26
N PHE A 47 5.10 -4.72 -10.77
CA PHE A 47 4.99 -5.51 -9.54
C PHE A 47 5.60 -6.90 -9.68
N TRP A 48 5.43 -7.57 -10.81
CA TRP A 48 6.04 -8.88 -11.05
C TRP A 48 7.56 -8.78 -11.16
N LEU A 49 8.08 -7.74 -11.82
CA LEU A 49 9.51 -7.47 -11.86
C LEU A 49 10.07 -7.21 -10.45
N TRP A 50 9.37 -6.39 -9.67
CA TRP A 50 9.69 -6.12 -8.27
C TRP A 50 9.71 -7.41 -7.45
N LEU A 51 8.66 -8.23 -7.55
CA LEU A 51 8.53 -9.50 -6.83
C LEU A 51 9.66 -10.46 -7.14
N VAL A 52 10.05 -10.57 -8.42
CA VAL A 52 11.18 -11.41 -8.85
C VAL A 52 12.49 -10.90 -8.23
N ALA A 53 12.71 -9.58 -8.20
CA ALA A 53 13.90 -9.00 -7.58
C ALA A 53 13.95 -9.26 -6.07
N GLU A 54 12.85 -9.01 -5.35
CA GLU A 54 12.77 -9.23 -3.89
C GLU A 54 12.82 -10.70 -3.49
N LEU A 55 12.37 -11.60 -4.36
CA LEU A 55 12.44 -13.03 -4.12
C LEU A 55 13.84 -13.57 -4.43
N LEU A 56 14.41 -13.25 -5.59
CA LEU A 56 15.64 -13.91 -6.04
C LEU A 56 16.91 -13.30 -5.43
N MET A 57 16.98 -11.97 -5.28
CA MET A 57 18.20 -11.29 -4.82
C MET A 57 18.67 -11.75 -3.43
N PRO A 58 17.77 -11.95 -2.43
CA PRO A 58 18.17 -12.49 -1.13
C PRO A 58 18.57 -13.96 -1.16
N CYS A 59 18.07 -14.73 -2.14
CA CYS A 59 18.40 -16.14 -2.28
C CYS A 59 19.80 -16.36 -2.85
N LEU A 60 20.28 -15.46 -3.72
CA LEU A 60 21.62 -15.55 -4.33
C LEU A 60 22.76 -15.69 -3.30
N PRO A 61 22.92 -14.80 -2.30
CA PRO A 61 24.01 -14.92 -1.34
C PRO A 61 23.85 -16.14 -0.43
N PHE A 62 22.62 -16.57 -0.11
CA PHE A 62 22.37 -17.84 0.57
C PHE A 62 22.84 -19.04 -0.28
N TRP A 63 22.54 -19.02 -1.58
CA TRP A 63 23.01 -20.02 -2.55
C TRP A 63 24.53 -20.12 -2.60
N PHE A 64 25.21 -18.97 -2.61
CA PHE A 64 26.67 -18.93 -2.62
C PHE A 64 27.29 -19.40 -1.29
N ALA A 65 26.69 -19.06 -0.16
CA ALA A 65 27.20 -19.41 1.17
C ALA A 65 27.09 -20.91 1.46
N PHE A 66 25.99 -21.55 1.06
CA PHE A 66 25.67 -22.94 1.46
C PHE A 66 25.86 -23.99 0.36
N SER A 67 26.51 -23.64 -0.76
CA SER A 67 26.86 -24.53 -1.89
C SER A 67 25.86 -25.68 -2.08
N LEU A 68 24.63 -25.32 -2.47
CA LEU A 68 23.51 -26.26 -2.61
C LEU A 68 23.80 -27.38 -3.63
N SER A 69 24.81 -27.21 -4.48
CA SER A 69 25.40 -28.26 -5.33
C SER A 69 25.77 -29.54 -4.56
N SER A 70 26.03 -29.44 -3.26
CA SER A 70 26.36 -30.57 -2.39
C SER A 70 25.15 -31.30 -1.79
N LYS A 71 23.91 -30.83 -2.07
CA LYS A 71 22.66 -31.34 -1.44
C LYS A 71 22.83 -31.50 0.09
N PRO A 72 23.07 -30.40 0.82
CA PRO A 72 23.24 -30.47 2.27
C PRO A 72 22.01 -31.09 2.92
N THR A 73 22.19 -31.81 4.04
CA THR A 73 21.07 -32.37 4.79
C THR A 73 20.11 -31.25 5.20
N ILE A 74 18.83 -31.39 4.89
CA ILE A 74 17.82 -30.43 5.31
C ILE A 74 17.50 -30.71 6.77
N ASP A 75 18.06 -29.89 7.66
CA ASP A 75 17.77 -29.88 9.08
C ASP A 75 17.15 -28.55 9.52
N ILE A 76 16.73 -28.49 10.78
CA ILE A 76 16.14 -27.29 11.35
C ILE A 76 17.13 -26.11 11.37
N TYR A 77 18.43 -26.39 11.47
CA TYR A 77 19.48 -25.37 11.50
C TYR A 77 19.58 -24.65 10.17
N LEU A 78 19.64 -25.39 9.06
CA LEU A 78 19.68 -24.84 7.71
C LEU A 78 18.42 -23.99 7.41
N ILE A 79 17.26 -24.42 7.89
CA ILE A 79 16.01 -23.66 7.74
C ILE A 79 16.11 -22.34 8.53
N ILE A 80 16.54 -22.38 9.80
CA ILE A 80 16.71 -21.18 10.62
C ILE A 80 17.74 -20.23 9.99
N GLU A 81 18.86 -20.75 9.48
CA GLU A 81 19.87 -19.95 8.79
C GLU A 81 19.30 -19.28 7.54
N ALA A 82 18.50 -19.98 6.74
CA ALA A 82 17.83 -19.40 5.57
C ALA A 82 16.87 -18.26 5.95
N VAL A 83 16.11 -18.44 7.03
CA VAL A 83 15.23 -17.38 7.56
C VAL A 83 16.04 -16.16 8.03
N LEU A 84 17.10 -16.40 8.82
CA LEU A 84 17.98 -15.33 9.30
C LEU A 84 18.68 -14.60 8.15
N PHE A 85 19.04 -15.31 7.08
CA PHE A 85 19.60 -14.72 5.87
C PHE A 85 18.60 -13.77 5.18
N GLY A 86 17.31 -14.15 5.14
CA GLY A 86 16.24 -13.31 4.61
C GLY A 86 16.09 -12.01 5.40
N PHE A 87 15.97 -12.08 6.73
CA PHE A 87 15.90 -10.89 7.59
C PHE A 87 17.19 -10.06 7.57
N GLY A 88 18.34 -10.72 7.52
CA GLY A 88 19.67 -10.11 7.50
C GLY A 88 20.08 -9.56 6.13
N PHE A 89 19.30 -9.81 5.07
CA PHE A 89 19.65 -9.37 3.72
C PHE A 89 19.79 -7.85 3.62
N VAL A 90 18.95 -7.09 4.32
CA VAL A 90 19.07 -5.63 4.40
C VAL A 90 20.40 -5.21 5.04
N ALA A 91 20.88 -5.93 6.05
CA ALA A 91 22.19 -5.68 6.63
C ALA A 91 23.33 -6.01 5.65
N LEU A 92 23.19 -7.08 4.85
CA LEU A 92 24.13 -7.43 3.79
C LEU A 92 24.19 -6.37 2.68
N LEU A 93 23.04 -5.88 2.22
CA LEU A 93 22.96 -4.79 1.24
C LEU A 93 23.67 -3.53 1.76
N ASN A 94 23.47 -3.19 3.03
CA ASN A 94 24.10 -2.02 3.63
C ASN A 94 25.57 -2.25 4.04
N SER A 95 26.06 -3.48 3.97
CA SER A 95 27.45 -3.79 4.27
C SER A 95 28.36 -3.42 3.09
N ARG A 96 29.36 -2.56 3.34
CA ARG A 96 30.43 -2.29 2.37
C ARG A 96 31.35 -3.50 2.32
N THR A 97 31.11 -4.41 1.38
CA THR A 97 31.93 -5.61 1.22
C THR A 97 33.18 -5.28 0.40
N LYS A 98 34.36 -5.44 1.01
CA LYS A 98 35.64 -5.39 0.30
C LYS A 98 35.88 -6.77 -0.32
N VAL A 99 35.82 -6.88 -1.64
CA VAL A 99 36.24 -8.08 -2.37
C VAL A 99 37.59 -7.78 -3.01
N GLY A 100 38.67 -8.15 -2.32
CA GLY A 100 40.04 -7.81 -2.75
C GLY A 100 40.33 -6.30 -2.68
N SER A 101 40.86 -5.71 -3.75
CA SER A 101 41.10 -4.26 -3.88
C SER A 101 39.87 -3.47 -4.35
N LEU A 102 38.81 -4.15 -4.79
CA LEU A 102 37.58 -3.54 -5.29
C LEU A 102 36.54 -3.47 -4.17
N ARG A 103 35.97 -2.28 -3.98
CA ARG A 103 34.80 -2.05 -3.13
C ARG A 103 33.58 -2.22 -4.04
N THR A 104 32.88 -3.33 -3.90
CA THR A 104 31.66 -3.58 -4.68
C THR A 104 30.47 -3.42 -3.75
N ASP A 105 29.80 -2.29 -3.84
CA ASP A 105 28.53 -2.09 -3.15
C ASP A 105 27.42 -2.76 -3.98
N ILE A 106 26.73 -3.75 -3.41
CA ILE A 106 25.63 -4.47 -4.10
C ILE A 106 24.35 -3.63 -4.08
N LYS A 107 24.20 -2.76 -3.07
CA LYS A 107 23.04 -1.92 -2.84
C LYS A 107 22.66 -1.03 -4.04
N PRO A 108 23.57 -0.28 -4.69
CA PRO A 108 23.22 0.54 -5.85
C PRO A 108 22.57 -0.25 -6.99
N PHE A 109 23.02 -1.49 -7.24
CA PHE A 109 22.45 -2.34 -8.28
C PHE A 109 21.06 -2.86 -7.89
N TYR A 110 20.89 -3.30 -6.64
CA TYR A 110 19.59 -3.69 -6.10
C TYR A 110 18.60 -2.53 -6.13
N ASP A 111 18.99 -1.35 -5.63
CA ASP A 111 18.18 -0.14 -5.65
C ASP A 111 17.78 0.24 -7.08
N TYR A 112 18.68 0.10 -8.06
CA TYR A 112 18.37 0.39 -9.46
C TYR A 112 17.25 -0.51 -10.02
N ILE A 113 17.29 -1.81 -9.77
CA ILE A 113 16.23 -2.74 -10.23
C ILE A 113 14.91 -2.44 -9.52
N VAL A 114 14.94 -2.25 -8.21
CA VAL A 114 13.75 -1.93 -7.41
C VAL A 114 13.13 -0.60 -7.88
N ASN A 115 13.96 0.40 -8.17
CA ASN A 115 13.50 1.69 -8.69
C ASN A 115 12.88 1.57 -10.08
N ILE A 116 13.46 0.80 -11.01
CA ILE A 116 12.83 0.54 -12.31
C ILE A 116 11.44 -0.09 -12.13
N ALA A 117 11.35 -1.08 -11.25
CA ALA A 117 10.09 -1.77 -10.99
C ALA A 117 9.04 -0.82 -10.38
N TYR A 118 9.47 0.06 -9.47
CA TYR A 118 8.63 1.11 -8.90
C TYR A 118 8.19 2.13 -9.97
N ASP A 119 9.10 2.60 -10.82
CA ASP A 119 8.79 3.56 -11.88
C ASP A 119 7.76 3.00 -12.86
N LEU A 120 7.84 1.70 -13.19
CA LEU A 120 6.84 1.02 -14.01
C LEU A 120 5.48 0.93 -13.31
N ILE A 121 5.46 0.66 -12.00
CA ILE A 121 4.24 0.70 -11.19
C ILE A 121 3.64 2.12 -11.22
N ALA A 122 4.45 3.12 -10.92
CA ALA A 122 4.04 4.52 -10.87
C ALA A 122 3.52 4.97 -12.24
N ALA A 123 4.29 4.80 -13.32
CA ALA A 123 3.90 5.21 -14.68
C ALA A 123 2.53 4.64 -15.10
N SER A 124 2.21 3.41 -14.70
CA SER A 124 0.93 2.77 -15.04
C SER A 124 -0.28 3.37 -14.30
N GLN A 125 -0.06 4.02 -13.15
CA GLN A 125 -1.12 4.49 -12.25
C GLN A 125 -1.15 6.01 -12.05
N THR A 126 -0.05 6.72 -12.27
CA THR A 126 0.08 8.16 -11.94
C THR A 126 -1.02 8.99 -12.59
N ARG A 127 -1.32 8.75 -13.87
CA ARG A 127 -2.38 9.51 -14.56
C ARG A 127 -3.76 9.28 -13.94
N LYS A 128 -4.11 8.02 -13.65
CA LYS A 128 -5.41 7.66 -13.06
C LYS A 128 -5.53 8.17 -11.62
N ALA A 129 -4.45 8.08 -10.85
CA ALA A 129 -4.41 8.60 -9.49
C ALA A 129 -4.51 10.13 -9.49
N ALA A 130 -3.83 10.82 -10.40
CA ALA A 130 -3.92 12.27 -10.54
C ALA A 130 -5.35 12.70 -10.91
N GLU A 131 -5.97 12.08 -11.93
CA GLU A 131 -7.35 12.38 -12.31
C GLU A 131 -8.32 12.16 -11.13
N PHE A 132 -8.15 11.06 -10.40
CA PHE A 132 -8.98 10.78 -9.23
C PHE A 132 -8.82 11.83 -8.13
N TRP A 133 -7.60 12.20 -7.75
CA TRP A 133 -7.39 13.17 -6.67
C TRP A 133 -7.83 14.57 -7.07
N THR A 134 -7.71 14.94 -8.35
CA THR A 134 -8.29 16.17 -8.88
C THR A 134 -9.82 16.14 -8.79
N ASP A 135 -10.46 15.05 -9.22
CA ASP A 135 -11.92 14.92 -9.11
C ASP A 135 -12.39 14.92 -7.64
N VAL A 136 -11.61 14.34 -6.70
CA VAL A 136 -11.87 14.43 -5.25
C VAL A 136 -11.80 15.87 -4.78
N GLU A 137 -10.76 16.61 -5.19
CA GLU A 137 -10.61 18.03 -4.83
C GLU A 137 -11.81 18.86 -5.32
N ASP A 138 -12.28 18.62 -6.55
CA ASP A 138 -13.45 19.30 -7.11
C ASP A 138 -14.74 18.95 -6.35
N GLU A 139 -14.96 17.67 -6.02
CA GLU A 139 -16.13 17.24 -5.24
C GLU A 139 -16.14 17.83 -3.82
N LEU A 140 -15.00 17.84 -3.13
CA LEU A 140 -14.91 18.38 -1.78
C LEU A 140 -15.04 19.92 -1.77
N ASN A 141 -14.51 20.61 -2.78
CA ASN A 141 -14.72 22.05 -2.94
C ASN A 141 -16.19 22.38 -3.26
N ALA A 142 -16.90 21.50 -3.97
CA ALA A 142 -18.31 21.66 -4.30
C ALA A 142 -19.27 21.26 -3.15
N SER A 143 -18.81 20.48 -2.17
CA SER A 143 -19.62 20.09 -1.01
C SER A 143 -19.98 21.31 -0.15
N SER A 144 -21.21 21.34 0.37
CA SER A 144 -21.69 22.44 1.22
C SER A 144 -21.11 22.41 2.64
N ASP A 145 -20.75 21.22 3.14
CA ASP A 145 -20.25 21.02 4.50
C ASP A 145 -19.24 19.84 4.51
N LEU A 146 -18.15 19.98 5.28
CA LEU A 146 -17.18 18.89 5.52
C LEU A 146 -17.15 18.43 6.97
N ASN A 147 -17.86 19.09 7.88
CA ASN A 147 -17.79 18.82 9.32
C ASN A 147 -18.15 17.36 9.61
N ASP A 148 -19.25 16.86 9.05
CA ASP A 148 -19.65 15.44 9.15
C ASP A 148 -18.54 14.47 8.72
N GLY A 149 -17.78 14.85 7.70
CA GLY A 149 -16.69 14.05 7.18
C GLY A 149 -15.42 14.15 8.03
N LEU A 150 -15.12 15.33 8.57
CA LEU A 150 -14.01 15.55 9.51
C LEU A 150 -14.25 14.82 10.83
N ASP A 151 -15.46 14.90 11.38
CA ASP A 151 -15.89 14.14 12.56
C ASP A 151 -15.76 12.63 12.31
N PHE A 152 -16.12 12.18 11.10
CA PHE A 152 -15.94 10.78 10.73
C PHE A 152 -14.45 10.38 10.68
N LEU A 153 -13.58 11.24 10.14
CA LEU A 153 -12.15 11.02 10.08
C LEU A 153 -11.50 10.99 11.47
N GLU A 154 -11.93 11.87 12.38
CA GLU A 154 -11.52 11.85 13.78
C GLU A 154 -11.89 10.52 14.42
N ASN A 155 -13.15 10.10 14.29
CA ASN A 155 -13.61 8.81 14.79
C ASN A 155 -12.86 7.63 14.14
N TYR A 156 -12.53 7.72 12.86
CA TYR A 156 -11.81 6.68 12.13
C TYR A 156 -10.39 6.51 12.67
N PHE A 157 -9.60 7.58 12.76
CA PHE A 157 -8.18 7.51 13.15
C PHE A 157 -7.97 7.46 14.66
N VAL A 158 -8.72 8.25 15.43
CA VAL A 158 -8.45 8.45 16.86
C VAL A 158 -9.14 7.36 17.70
N ILE A 159 -10.39 7.04 17.37
CA ILE A 159 -11.19 6.09 18.16
C ILE A 159 -11.08 4.67 17.59
N SER A 160 -11.41 4.50 16.31
CA SER A 160 -11.72 3.18 15.73
C SER A 160 -10.49 2.41 15.28
N ASP A 161 -9.44 3.07 14.79
CA ASP A 161 -8.24 2.38 14.33
C ASP A 161 -7.36 1.94 15.51
N VAL A 162 -7.53 0.68 15.92
CA VAL A 162 -6.75 0.03 16.97
C VAL A 162 -5.30 -0.30 16.56
N SER A 163 -4.97 -0.21 15.27
CA SER A 163 -3.61 -0.48 14.79
C SER A 163 -2.66 0.71 14.95
N LEU A 164 -3.20 1.89 15.23
CA LEU A 164 -2.41 3.11 15.41
C LEU A 164 -1.88 3.21 16.84
N THR A 165 -0.58 3.52 16.92
CA THR A 165 0.07 3.94 18.16
C THR A 165 -0.53 5.24 18.68
N ARG A 166 -0.46 5.48 19.99
CA ARG A 166 -0.92 6.72 20.62
C ARG A 166 -0.36 7.98 19.95
N GLU A 167 0.94 8.03 19.67
CA GLU A 167 1.60 9.17 19.01
C GLU A 167 0.99 9.47 17.63
N ARG A 168 0.65 8.43 16.85
CA ARG A 168 0.00 8.59 15.55
C ARG A 168 -1.42 9.13 15.67
N LYS A 169 -2.17 8.67 16.68
CA LYS A 169 -3.52 9.18 16.96
C LYS A 169 -3.47 10.67 17.33
N GLU A 170 -2.54 11.05 18.22
CA GLU A 170 -2.32 12.45 18.59
C GLU A 170 -1.90 13.30 17.38
N SER A 171 -1.05 12.76 16.50
CA SER A 171 -0.68 13.46 15.25
C SER A 171 -1.87 13.65 14.30
N TYR A 172 -2.78 12.68 14.17
CA TYR A 172 -3.97 12.86 13.34
C TYR A 172 -4.95 13.85 13.95
N GLN A 173 -5.15 13.81 15.28
CA GLN A 173 -5.96 14.81 15.98
C GLN A 173 -5.45 16.22 15.69
N GLN A 174 -4.15 16.47 15.89
CA GLN A 174 -3.55 17.78 15.64
C GLN A 174 -3.72 18.25 14.18
N GLN A 175 -3.63 17.33 13.22
CA GLN A 175 -3.85 17.65 11.81
C GLN A 175 -5.32 18.00 11.53
N LEU A 176 -6.26 17.27 12.11
CA LEU A 176 -7.70 17.54 11.97
C LEU A 176 -8.08 18.87 12.63
N ASP A 177 -7.59 19.13 13.85
CA ASP A 177 -7.79 20.41 14.55
C ASP A 177 -7.21 21.57 13.72
N MET A 178 -6.03 21.38 13.10
CA MET A 178 -5.45 22.39 12.23
C MET A 178 -6.32 22.65 10.99
N ILE A 179 -6.83 21.60 10.36
CA ILE A 179 -7.70 21.68 9.17
C ILE A 179 -9.01 22.40 9.48
N ASP A 180 -9.61 22.12 10.63
CA ASP A 180 -10.86 22.73 11.06
C ASP A 180 -10.73 24.26 11.21
N ASN A 181 -9.55 24.72 11.64
CA ASN A 181 -9.24 26.13 11.80
C ASN A 181 -8.89 26.88 10.49
N ILE A 182 -8.82 26.20 9.34
CA ILE A 182 -8.49 26.84 8.06
C ILE A 182 -9.73 27.54 7.48
N SER A 183 -9.66 28.87 7.35
CA SER A 183 -10.79 29.66 6.85
C SER A 183 -11.05 29.51 5.34
N SER A 184 -10.02 29.21 4.55
CA SER A 184 -10.15 29.08 3.09
C SER A 184 -10.54 27.65 2.73
N ARG A 185 -11.72 27.48 2.13
CA ARG A 185 -12.23 26.17 1.71
C ARG A 185 -11.24 25.39 0.83
N THR A 186 -10.68 26.05 -0.17
CA THR A 186 -9.72 25.42 -1.09
C THR A 186 -8.47 24.94 -0.36
N GLU A 187 -7.98 25.72 0.60
CA GLU A 187 -6.81 25.33 1.39
C GLU A 187 -7.14 24.18 2.37
N GLN A 188 -8.34 24.23 2.97
CA GLN A 188 -8.85 23.17 3.82
C GLN A 188 -8.93 21.83 3.06
N VAL A 189 -9.53 21.82 1.87
CA VAL A 189 -9.64 20.63 1.01
C VAL A 189 -8.26 20.09 0.62
N LYS A 190 -7.33 20.97 0.23
CA LYS A 190 -5.96 20.56 -0.10
C LYS A 190 -5.27 19.90 1.08
N MET A 191 -5.43 20.46 2.28
CA MET A 191 -4.86 19.87 3.49
C MET A 191 -5.49 18.51 3.80
N ILE A 192 -6.82 18.40 3.74
CA ILE A 192 -7.53 17.13 3.93
C ILE A 192 -7.00 16.04 2.99
N ILE A 193 -6.86 16.35 1.70
CA ILE A 193 -6.33 15.41 0.71
C ILE A 193 -4.86 15.10 0.99
N ALA A 194 -4.04 16.10 1.30
CA ALA A 194 -2.61 15.96 1.44
C ALA A 194 -2.18 15.20 2.69
N THR A 195 -2.92 15.31 3.79
CA THR A 195 -2.53 14.78 5.09
C THR A 195 -3.37 13.58 5.52
N VAL A 196 -4.70 13.69 5.46
CA VAL A 196 -5.60 12.71 6.10
C VAL A 196 -6.11 11.66 5.12
N LEU A 197 -6.67 12.08 3.97
CA LEU A 197 -7.30 11.13 3.03
C LEU A 197 -6.32 10.16 2.38
N LYS A 198 -5.05 10.55 2.20
CA LYS A 198 -4.01 9.67 1.64
C LYS A 198 -3.64 8.51 2.56
N ASP A 199 -3.90 8.63 3.86
CA ASP A 199 -3.61 7.60 4.85
C ASP A 199 -4.82 6.72 5.20
N VAL A 200 -6.01 7.07 4.69
CA VAL A 200 -7.19 6.20 4.75
C VAL A 200 -6.92 4.91 3.98
N ARG A 201 -7.30 3.76 4.56
CA ARG A 201 -7.15 2.48 3.88
C ARG A 201 -7.99 2.48 2.59
N ARG A 202 -7.41 2.05 1.47
CA ARG A 202 -8.08 2.06 0.15
C ARG A 202 -9.48 1.43 0.15
N ARG A 203 -9.68 0.37 0.94
CA ARG A 203 -10.98 -0.31 1.08
C ARG A 203 -12.05 0.52 1.80
N ASP A 204 -11.64 1.45 2.66
CA ASP A 204 -12.52 2.30 3.48
C ASP A 204 -12.74 3.67 2.80
N LEU A 205 -11.89 4.02 1.83
CA LEU A 205 -11.92 5.28 1.09
C LEU A 205 -13.29 5.61 0.45
N PRO A 206 -14.05 4.66 -0.14
CA PRO A 206 -15.37 4.97 -0.69
C PRO A 206 -16.37 5.46 0.37
N GLU A 207 -16.36 4.86 1.56
CA GLU A 207 -17.25 5.25 2.66
C GLU A 207 -16.83 6.59 3.24
N VAL A 208 -15.53 6.83 3.42
CA VAL A 208 -15.00 8.14 3.86
C VAL A 208 -15.43 9.23 2.88
N LEU A 209 -15.21 9.05 1.57
CA LEU A 209 -15.58 10.05 0.57
C LEU A 209 -17.09 10.29 0.52
N ARG A 210 -17.91 9.25 0.74
CA ARG A 210 -19.37 9.38 0.88
C ARG A 210 -19.74 10.25 2.09
N ARG A 211 -19.07 10.06 3.24
CA ARG A 211 -19.29 10.85 4.46
C ARG A 211 -18.82 12.30 4.32
N MET A 212 -17.81 12.54 3.50
CA MET A 212 -17.32 13.88 3.14
C MET A 212 -18.24 14.62 2.14
N GLY A 213 -19.36 14.00 1.73
CA GLY A 213 -20.35 14.62 0.85
C GLY A 213 -20.09 14.44 -0.65
N CYS A 214 -19.14 13.58 -1.06
CA CYS A 214 -18.92 13.31 -2.48
C CYS A 214 -20.16 12.66 -3.12
N ARG A 215 -20.50 13.09 -4.33
CA ARG A 215 -21.71 12.63 -5.04
C ARG A 215 -21.64 11.15 -5.38
N ARG A 216 -22.81 10.49 -5.41
CA ARG A 216 -22.94 9.08 -5.77
C ARG A 216 -22.41 8.77 -7.17
N SER A 217 -22.61 9.67 -8.12
CA SER A 217 -22.10 9.54 -9.50
C SER A 217 -20.57 9.51 -9.55
N PHE A 218 -19.90 10.35 -8.76
CA PHE A 218 -18.45 10.34 -8.59
C PHE A 218 -17.99 8.98 -8.01
N LEU A 219 -18.62 8.52 -6.94
CA LEU A 219 -18.28 7.22 -6.34
C LEU A 219 -18.53 6.05 -7.30
N GLN A 220 -19.57 6.09 -8.12
CA GLN A 220 -19.83 5.08 -9.14
C GLN A 220 -18.78 5.08 -10.27
N LYS A 221 -18.28 6.26 -10.69
CA LYS A 221 -17.20 6.37 -11.69
C LYS A 221 -15.96 5.56 -11.28
N TYR A 222 -15.64 5.53 -10.00
CA TYR A 222 -14.39 4.97 -9.48
C TYR A 222 -14.55 3.66 -8.69
N TYR A 223 -15.70 3.41 -8.08
CA TYR A 223 -15.94 2.30 -7.15
C TYR A 223 -17.26 1.56 -7.41
N ALA A 224 -17.66 1.41 -8.69
CA ALA A 224 -18.95 0.82 -9.10
C ALA A 224 -19.37 -0.48 -8.38
N ALA A 225 -18.41 -1.32 -7.98
CA ALA A 225 -18.68 -2.58 -7.26
C ALA A 225 -18.85 -2.44 -5.73
N ALA A 226 -18.45 -1.32 -5.13
CA ALA A 226 -18.41 -1.12 -3.68
C ALA A 226 -19.68 -0.47 -3.09
N LEU A 227 -20.60 0.02 -3.94
CA LEU A 227 -21.84 0.65 -3.50
C LEU A 227 -23.03 -0.26 -3.82
N PRO A 228 -23.77 -0.79 -2.82
CA PRO A 228 -25.03 -1.46 -3.08
C PRO A 228 -26.00 -0.50 -3.77
N ASN A 229 -26.81 -1.03 -4.70
CA ASN A 229 -27.96 -0.33 -5.26
C ASN A 229 -28.99 -0.09 -4.15
N ILE A 230 -28.76 0.91 -3.31
CA ILE A 230 -29.84 1.47 -2.48
C ILE A 230 -30.69 2.26 -3.48
N ALA A 231 -31.83 1.70 -3.85
CA ALA A 231 -32.84 2.37 -4.63
C ALA A 231 -33.16 3.72 -3.96
N ASP A 232 -33.27 4.77 -4.75
CA ASP A 232 -33.63 6.09 -4.26
C ASP A 232 -34.99 6.00 -3.56
N GLY A 233 -34.97 5.93 -2.24
CA GLY A 233 -36.14 6.05 -1.38
C GLY A 233 -36.57 7.50 -1.33
N ASN A 234 -36.98 8.03 -2.47
CA ASN A 234 -37.63 9.34 -2.56
C ASN A 234 -38.87 9.24 -3.45
N SER A 235 -39.86 8.50 -2.95
CA SER A 235 -41.25 8.68 -3.32
C SER A 235 -42.04 8.91 -2.03
N ASN A 236 -42.02 10.17 -1.58
CA ASN A 236 -42.98 10.69 -0.63
C ASN A 236 -44.21 11.14 -1.45
N PRO A 237 -45.40 10.54 -1.30
CA PRO A 237 -46.64 11.22 -1.63
C PRO A 237 -47.29 11.64 -0.31
N MET A 238 -47.07 12.89 0.09
CA MET A 238 -47.88 13.53 1.11
C MET A 238 -48.50 14.80 0.51
N THR A 239 -49.73 14.66 0.04
CA THR A 239 -50.77 15.70 -0.21
C THR A 239 -51.99 14.90 -0.68
N SER A 240 -53.21 15.02 -0.14
CA SER A 240 -53.80 15.92 0.86
C SER A 240 -55.20 15.36 1.19
N ALA A 241 -55.71 15.72 2.37
CA ALA A 241 -57.07 15.47 2.82
C ALA A 241 -58.15 16.00 1.86
N GLU A 242 -59.33 15.38 1.84
CA GLU A 242 -60.61 16.05 2.11
C GLU A 242 -61.75 15.01 2.27
N GLU A 243 -62.36 15.04 3.46
CA GLU A 243 -63.67 14.48 3.85
C GLU A 243 -64.81 15.15 3.06
N PRO A 244 -65.97 14.48 2.88
CA PRO A 244 -67.01 14.47 3.92
C PRO A 244 -67.61 13.10 4.25
#